data_AF-A0A936YDV3-F1
#
_entry.id   AF-A0A936YDV3-F1
#
_cell.length_a   1.000
_cell.length_b   1.000
_cell.length_c   1.000
_cell.angle_alpha   90.00
_cell.angle_beta   90.00
_cell.angle_gamma   90.00
#
_symmetry.space_group_name_H-M   'P 1'
#
loop_
_entity.id
_entity.type
_entity.pdbx_description
1 polymer ?
#
loop_
_entity_poly.entity_id
_entity_poly.type
_entity_poly.pdbx_seq_one_letter_code
_entity_poly.pdbx_strand_id
1 'polypeptide(L)'
;MAHKLIQAINTWKNILGVDAVKTDAATLNSFENTTFKTKQRVSAVLYPSSREDVRAILKIANDHLVPLYPISIGKNWGYGSRVPSQDGCAIVCLQALNQIIDYNEGLAYITVEPGVTFQQVKDYLEANKSQLIPPAIGSSPEASLIGNALERGIGKGTYGDRFAHSCAMEIVLADGRIIETGFGAFPNSHAAPIHKWGMGPSLDGLFSQSNFGIVTRMTFWLQPKPQHFQTFLYTIKKPSSLKHVVNALRILRLEGTLTATATISNDYRILSMQQQFPWNEAPQQIPLHKSYIEHKRRHFANAVWVGDDALLCSSPAMGKAAKKRIKQVLGPVVDKLVFIDKTKARWLTKFQKPIEYVTGIKLQQPLMLFKYSLYLGHYMIQQFRMCYWRKQSSIPAEMDLDKDRCGIIWCSPLVPFSGEHVMKALKILKDCYKHYQFEPNIGLNFLSNRSIAFTAAIIFDRDQPIEDEKALACYHAMNDTLEKNGYFAYRSGIQGTTHGHSYSPHYAKVLESLKTTFDPNNIIAPHKYGITAPANEDQTIEWKQSA
;
A
#
# COMPACT_ATOMS: atom_id res chain seq x y z
N MET A 1 -12.49 -31.39 13.65
CA MET A 1 -12.47 -30.26 12.69
C MET A 1 -12.58 -30.71 11.23
N ALA A 2 -11.81 -31.71 10.77
CA ALA A 2 -11.86 -32.18 9.38
C ALA A 2 -13.28 -32.47 8.86
N HIS A 3 -14.15 -33.11 9.67
CA HIS A 3 -15.54 -33.37 9.29
C HIS A 3 -16.38 -32.09 9.10
N LYS A 4 -16.28 -31.12 10.04
CA LYS A 4 -16.98 -29.82 9.93
C LYS A 4 -16.52 -29.03 8.70
N LEU A 5 -15.21 -29.04 8.41
CA LEU A 5 -14.65 -28.37 7.23
C LEU A 5 -15.12 -29.03 5.93
N ILE A 6 -15.14 -30.36 5.84
CA ILE A 6 -15.64 -31.08 4.67
C ILE A 6 -17.12 -30.78 4.43
N GLN A 7 -17.93 -30.76 5.49
CA GLN A 7 -19.33 -30.36 5.41
C GLN A 7 -19.48 -28.91 4.90
N ALA A 8 -18.74 -27.96 5.46
CA ALA A 8 -18.76 -26.57 5.03
C ALA A 8 -18.39 -26.43 3.53
N ILE A 9 -17.33 -27.11 3.09
CA ILE A 9 -16.90 -27.12 1.67
C ILE A 9 -18.00 -27.68 0.77
N ASN A 10 -18.64 -28.78 1.16
CA ASN A 10 -19.72 -29.36 0.37
C ASN A 10 -20.94 -28.43 0.32
N THR A 11 -21.31 -27.80 1.43
CA THR A 11 -22.41 -26.82 1.47
C THR A 11 -22.08 -25.59 0.62
N TRP A 12 -20.84 -25.07 0.66
CA TRP A 12 -20.41 -23.98 -0.22
C TRP A 12 -20.48 -24.39 -1.69
N LYS A 13 -20.04 -25.60 -2.06
CA LYS A 13 -20.14 -26.10 -3.45
C LYS A 13 -21.58 -26.18 -3.93
N ASN A 14 -22.51 -26.57 -3.06
CA ASN A 14 -23.92 -26.67 -3.41
C ASN A 14 -24.56 -25.29 -3.65
N ILE A 15 -24.18 -24.26 -2.88
CA ILE A 15 -24.77 -22.93 -2.98
C ILE A 15 -24.10 -22.07 -4.05
N LEU A 16 -22.76 -22.06 -4.09
CA LEU A 16 -21.98 -21.20 -4.99
C LEU A 16 -21.71 -21.85 -6.35
N GLY A 17 -21.90 -23.16 -6.45
CA GLY A 17 -21.42 -23.98 -7.56
C GLY A 17 -19.99 -24.49 -7.35
N VAL A 18 -19.71 -25.65 -7.93
CA VAL A 18 -18.42 -26.35 -7.77
C VAL A 18 -17.23 -25.55 -8.27
N ASP A 19 -17.43 -24.70 -9.28
CA ASP A 19 -16.36 -23.89 -9.87
C ASP A 19 -15.93 -22.72 -8.98
N ALA A 20 -16.84 -22.22 -8.14
CA ALA A 20 -16.58 -21.13 -7.21
C ALA A 20 -15.86 -21.58 -5.93
N VAL A 21 -15.65 -22.90 -5.73
CA VAL A 21 -15.00 -23.46 -4.53
C VAL A 21 -13.81 -24.32 -4.92
N LYS A 22 -12.61 -23.77 -4.77
CA LYS A 22 -11.35 -24.45 -5.12
C LYS A 22 -10.70 -25.07 -3.88
N THR A 23 -10.28 -26.33 -4.04
CA THR A 23 -9.63 -27.16 -3.01
C THR A 23 -8.45 -27.96 -3.57
N ASP A 24 -8.10 -27.77 -4.84
CA ASP A 24 -6.96 -28.41 -5.46
C ASP A 24 -5.64 -27.83 -4.96
N ALA A 25 -4.64 -28.68 -4.83
CA ALA A 25 -3.34 -28.30 -4.26
C ALA A 25 -2.66 -27.14 -5.01
N ALA A 26 -2.81 -27.06 -6.33
CA ALA A 26 -2.19 -25.98 -7.12
C ALA A 26 -2.78 -24.61 -6.75
N THR A 27 -4.11 -24.51 -6.65
CA THR A 27 -4.79 -23.29 -6.21
C THR A 27 -4.41 -22.95 -4.78
N LEU A 28 -4.52 -23.88 -3.83
CA LEU A 28 -4.21 -23.65 -2.42
C LEU A 28 -2.77 -23.17 -2.23
N ASN A 29 -1.80 -23.88 -2.80
CA ASN A 29 -0.38 -23.51 -2.76
C ASN A 29 -0.13 -22.10 -3.31
N SER A 30 -0.87 -21.69 -4.36
CA SER A 30 -0.73 -20.34 -4.90
C SER A 30 -1.15 -19.26 -3.88
N PHE A 31 -2.17 -19.51 -3.04
CA PHE A 31 -2.66 -18.58 -2.02
C PHE A 31 -1.85 -18.64 -0.72
N GLU A 32 -1.07 -19.70 -0.52
CA GLU A 32 -0.10 -19.85 0.57
C GLU A 32 1.25 -19.16 0.27
N ASN A 33 1.48 -18.79 -1.00
CA ASN A 33 2.69 -18.09 -1.44
C ASN A 33 2.58 -16.56 -1.26
N THR A 34 3.65 -15.97 -0.73
CA THR A 34 3.84 -14.51 -0.61
C THR A 34 5.31 -14.13 -0.84
N THR A 35 5.70 -12.91 -0.50
CA THR A 35 7.04 -12.34 -0.73
C THR A 35 8.02 -12.57 0.43
N PHE A 36 7.69 -13.48 1.34
CA PHE A 36 8.52 -13.96 2.45
C PHE A 36 8.02 -15.34 2.92
N LYS A 37 8.81 -16.06 3.72
CA LYS A 37 8.47 -17.38 4.26
C LYS A 37 7.29 -17.31 5.23
N THR A 38 6.28 -18.15 4.97
CA THR A 38 5.05 -18.33 5.76
C THR A 38 4.85 -19.81 6.09
N LYS A 39 3.99 -20.11 7.06
CA LYS A 39 3.65 -21.49 7.46
C LYS A 39 2.14 -21.80 7.36
N GLN A 40 1.33 -20.78 7.13
CA GLN A 40 -0.12 -20.86 7.08
C GLN A 40 -0.57 -21.69 5.87
N ARG A 41 -1.59 -22.53 6.10
CA ARG A 41 -2.26 -23.34 5.09
C ARG A 41 -3.67 -22.83 4.84
N VAL A 42 -4.12 -23.01 3.60
CA VAL A 42 -5.45 -22.59 3.16
C VAL A 42 -6.32 -23.82 3.00
N SER A 43 -7.51 -23.78 3.60
CA SER A 43 -8.46 -24.91 3.57
C SER A 43 -9.29 -24.97 2.29
N ALA A 44 -9.63 -23.81 1.72
CA ALA A 44 -10.40 -23.66 0.48
C ALA A 44 -10.25 -22.22 -0.04
N VAL A 45 -10.55 -21.99 -1.32
CA VAL A 45 -10.73 -20.65 -1.89
C VAL A 45 -12.14 -20.54 -2.45
N LEU A 46 -12.88 -19.54 -1.98
CA LEU A 46 -14.26 -19.25 -2.33
C LEU A 46 -14.32 -17.99 -3.20
N TYR A 47 -15.01 -18.05 -4.33
CA TYR A 47 -15.19 -16.94 -5.27
C TYR A 47 -16.65 -16.52 -5.33
N PRO A 48 -17.16 -15.75 -4.34
CA PRO A 48 -18.51 -15.20 -4.42
C PRO A 48 -18.64 -14.26 -5.61
N SER A 49 -19.84 -14.19 -6.19
CA SER A 49 -20.18 -13.31 -7.31
C SER A 49 -21.15 -12.19 -6.93
N SER A 50 -21.69 -12.24 -5.71
CA SER A 50 -22.64 -11.28 -5.16
C SER A 50 -22.45 -11.09 -3.66
N ARG A 51 -23.03 -10.03 -3.09
CA ARG A 51 -23.08 -9.83 -1.63
C ARG A 51 -23.95 -10.90 -0.95
N GLU A 52 -24.94 -11.45 -1.64
CA GLU A 52 -25.77 -12.55 -1.17
C GLU A 52 -24.97 -13.85 -1.03
N ASP A 53 -24.03 -14.12 -1.94
CA ASP A 53 -23.06 -15.23 -1.81
C ASP A 53 -22.16 -15.03 -0.58
N VAL A 54 -21.65 -13.80 -0.36
CA VAL A 54 -20.84 -13.47 0.82
C VAL A 54 -21.63 -13.75 2.10
N ARG A 55 -22.91 -13.36 2.16
CA ARG A 55 -23.80 -13.64 3.29
C ARG A 55 -24.00 -15.15 3.50
N ALA A 56 -24.19 -15.92 2.42
CA ALA A 56 -24.32 -17.38 2.52
C ALA A 56 -23.02 -18.04 3.01
N ILE A 57 -21.86 -17.56 2.54
CA ILE A 57 -20.55 -18.03 3.00
C ILE A 57 -20.39 -17.83 4.51
N LEU A 58 -20.71 -16.63 5.00
CA LEU A 58 -20.62 -16.27 6.42
C LEU A 58 -21.56 -17.13 7.27
N LYS A 59 -22.78 -17.39 6.80
CA LYS A 59 -23.71 -18.30 7.49
C LYS A 59 -23.10 -19.70 7.66
N ILE A 60 -22.60 -20.29 6.59
CA ILE A 60 -22.00 -21.64 6.62
C ILE A 60 -20.75 -21.67 7.50
N ALA A 61 -19.92 -20.62 7.42
CA ALA A 61 -18.74 -20.48 8.27
C ALA A 61 -19.09 -20.45 9.77
N ASN A 62 -20.18 -19.75 10.15
CA ASN A 62 -20.69 -19.78 11.52
C ASN A 62 -21.20 -21.17 11.90
N ASP A 63 -22.05 -21.77 11.07
CA ASP A 63 -22.68 -23.07 11.35
C ASP A 63 -21.63 -24.19 11.57
N HIS A 64 -20.46 -24.09 10.91
CA HIS A 64 -19.39 -25.07 11.01
C HIS A 64 -18.12 -24.59 11.75
N LEU A 65 -18.12 -23.36 12.28
CA LEU A 65 -16.98 -22.70 12.93
C LEU A 65 -15.70 -22.73 12.08
N VAL A 66 -15.83 -22.45 10.77
CA VAL A 66 -14.69 -22.40 9.85
C VAL A 66 -14.19 -20.96 9.73
N PRO A 67 -12.91 -20.68 10.05
CA PRO A 67 -12.38 -19.34 9.89
C PRO A 67 -12.24 -18.97 8.41
N LEU A 68 -12.57 -17.73 8.10
CA LEU A 68 -12.52 -17.11 6.79
C LEU A 68 -11.39 -16.07 6.76
N TYR A 69 -10.83 -15.82 5.59
CA TYR A 69 -9.94 -14.68 5.36
C TYR A 69 -10.36 -13.96 4.08
N PRO A 70 -11.06 -12.82 4.17
CA PRO A 70 -11.51 -12.09 3.01
C PRO A 70 -10.35 -11.33 2.38
N ILE A 71 -10.28 -11.40 1.06
CA ILE A 71 -9.42 -10.57 0.24
C ILE A 71 -10.24 -10.00 -0.91
N SER A 72 -9.81 -8.86 -1.42
CA SER A 72 -10.26 -8.40 -2.73
C SER A 72 -9.55 -9.22 -3.83
N ILE A 73 -8.43 -8.73 -4.36
CA ILE A 73 -7.62 -9.42 -5.38
C ILE A 73 -6.36 -10.07 -4.78
N GLY A 74 -5.89 -9.59 -3.62
CA GLY A 74 -4.75 -10.19 -2.92
C GLY A 74 -3.36 -9.74 -3.37
N LYS A 75 -3.23 -8.64 -4.12
CA LYS A 75 -1.93 -8.02 -4.46
C LYS A 75 -1.31 -7.21 -3.31
N ASN A 76 -1.36 -7.75 -2.09
CA ASN A 76 -0.84 -7.11 -0.87
C ASN A 76 0.65 -7.44 -0.63
N TRP A 77 1.47 -7.28 -1.67
CA TRP A 77 2.88 -7.70 -1.67
C TRP A 77 3.71 -6.99 -0.60
N GLY A 78 4.58 -7.75 0.08
CA GLY A 78 5.37 -7.29 1.23
C GLY A 78 4.62 -7.22 2.55
N TYR A 79 3.32 -7.53 2.55
CA TYR A 79 2.47 -7.58 3.74
C TYR A 79 1.73 -8.93 3.92
N GLY A 80 1.99 -9.92 3.06
CA GLY A 80 1.38 -11.25 3.14
C GLY A 80 0.58 -11.68 1.90
N SER A 81 0.45 -10.82 0.89
CA SER A 81 -0.24 -11.14 -0.37
C SER A 81 -1.66 -11.68 -0.14
N ARG A 82 -1.85 -12.99 -0.27
CA ARG A 82 -3.12 -13.72 -0.11
C ARG A 82 -3.14 -14.61 1.14
N VAL A 83 -2.01 -14.72 1.83
CA VAL A 83 -1.83 -15.63 2.97
C VAL A 83 -2.64 -15.12 4.16
N PRO A 84 -3.41 -15.99 4.83
CA PRO A 84 -4.23 -15.60 5.97
C PRO A 84 -3.40 -15.27 7.21
N SER A 85 -4.01 -14.55 8.17
CA SER A 85 -3.38 -14.20 9.45
C SER A 85 -3.16 -15.42 10.36
N GLN A 86 -3.87 -16.53 10.13
CA GLN A 86 -3.73 -17.78 10.85
C GLN A 86 -3.88 -19.00 9.93
N ASP A 87 -3.54 -20.18 10.44
CA ASP A 87 -3.67 -21.44 9.73
C ASP A 87 -5.13 -21.90 9.56
N GLY A 88 -5.40 -22.70 8.53
CA GLY A 88 -6.68 -23.37 8.33
C GLY A 88 -7.84 -22.48 7.85
N CYS A 89 -7.58 -21.23 7.48
CA CYS A 89 -8.62 -20.35 6.93
C CYS A 89 -9.07 -20.78 5.54
N ALA A 90 -10.36 -20.63 5.24
CA ALA A 90 -10.84 -20.56 3.85
C ALA A 90 -10.73 -19.10 3.35
N ILE A 91 -10.15 -18.90 2.17
CA ILE A 91 -10.05 -17.55 1.57
C ILE A 91 -11.37 -17.19 0.92
N VAL A 92 -11.89 -16.00 1.20
CA VAL A 92 -13.02 -15.42 0.46
C VAL A 92 -12.45 -14.41 -0.52
N CYS A 93 -12.33 -14.79 -1.80
CA CYS A 93 -11.74 -13.97 -2.85
C CYS A 93 -12.81 -13.19 -3.60
N LEU A 94 -12.96 -11.90 -3.27
CA LEU A 94 -14.02 -11.03 -3.77
C LEU A 94 -13.74 -10.47 -5.19
N GLN A 95 -12.76 -11.02 -5.90
CA GLN A 95 -12.33 -10.51 -7.20
C GLN A 95 -13.43 -10.52 -8.28
N ALA A 96 -14.44 -11.38 -8.14
CA ALA A 96 -15.55 -11.47 -9.10
C ALA A 96 -16.62 -10.39 -8.89
N LEU A 97 -16.70 -9.76 -7.71
CA LEU A 97 -17.49 -8.55 -7.50
C LEU A 97 -16.68 -7.36 -8.05
N ASN A 98 -16.72 -7.14 -9.36
CA ASN A 98 -15.84 -6.20 -10.06
C ASN A 98 -16.58 -5.10 -10.83
N GLN A 99 -17.78 -4.74 -10.40
CA GLN A 99 -18.56 -3.71 -11.06
C GLN A 99 -18.25 -2.29 -10.54
N ILE A 100 -18.31 -1.33 -11.46
CA ILE A 100 -18.43 0.10 -11.14
C ILE A 100 -19.93 0.38 -11.02
N ILE A 101 -20.38 0.65 -9.80
CA ILE A 101 -21.79 0.70 -9.39
C ILE A 101 -22.41 2.06 -9.65
N ASP A 102 -21.68 3.13 -9.35
CA ASP A 102 -22.15 4.50 -9.52
C ASP A 102 -20.98 5.41 -9.88
N TYR A 103 -21.26 6.45 -10.65
CA TYR A 103 -20.28 7.41 -11.12
C TYR A 103 -20.93 8.77 -11.34
N ASN A 104 -20.31 9.82 -10.80
CA ASN A 104 -20.76 11.18 -11.02
C ASN A 104 -19.58 12.10 -11.35
N GLU A 105 -19.54 12.60 -12.58
CA GLU A 105 -18.54 13.55 -13.06
C GLU A 105 -18.58 14.87 -12.28
N GLY A 106 -19.79 15.41 -12.05
CA GLY A 106 -19.98 16.74 -11.47
C GLY A 106 -19.67 16.81 -9.97
N LEU A 107 -20.07 15.76 -9.23
CA LEU A 107 -19.77 15.60 -7.81
C LEU A 107 -18.45 14.86 -7.56
N ALA A 108 -17.77 14.45 -8.62
CA ALA A 108 -16.43 13.86 -8.63
C ALA A 108 -16.29 12.63 -7.71
N TYR A 109 -17.13 11.61 -7.91
CA TYR A 109 -17.03 10.35 -7.17
C TYR A 109 -17.26 9.11 -8.04
N ILE A 110 -16.82 7.97 -7.54
CA ILE A 110 -17.06 6.64 -8.10
C ILE A 110 -17.34 5.62 -6.98
N THR A 111 -18.38 4.80 -7.13
CA THR A 111 -18.69 3.68 -6.24
C THR A 111 -18.35 2.39 -6.94
N VAL A 112 -17.58 1.53 -6.27
CA VAL A 112 -17.03 0.31 -6.88
C VAL A 112 -17.21 -0.90 -5.97
N GLU A 113 -17.09 -2.08 -6.56
CA GLU A 113 -16.97 -3.35 -5.84
C GLU A 113 -15.50 -3.77 -5.60
N PRO A 114 -15.22 -4.74 -4.70
CA PRO A 114 -13.86 -5.08 -4.28
C PRO A 114 -12.94 -5.57 -5.39
N GLY A 115 -13.47 -6.25 -6.39
CA GLY A 115 -12.74 -6.73 -7.57
C GLY A 115 -12.37 -5.63 -8.56
N VAL A 116 -12.84 -4.39 -8.38
CA VAL A 116 -12.44 -3.29 -9.27
C VAL A 116 -10.98 -2.88 -9.02
N THR A 117 -10.20 -2.96 -10.08
CA THR A 117 -8.78 -2.59 -10.11
C THR A 117 -8.56 -1.11 -10.37
N PHE A 118 -7.36 -0.61 -10.03
CA PHE A 118 -6.92 0.72 -10.46
C PHE A 118 -6.97 0.89 -11.98
N GLN A 119 -6.53 -0.13 -12.72
CA GLN A 119 -6.56 -0.12 -14.19
C GLN A 119 -7.99 0.01 -14.74
N GLN A 120 -8.96 -0.76 -14.20
CA GLN A 120 -10.36 -0.66 -14.63
C GLN A 120 -10.95 0.73 -14.36
N VAL A 121 -10.65 1.37 -13.22
CA VAL A 121 -11.11 2.75 -12.96
C VAL A 121 -10.50 3.71 -13.97
N LYS A 122 -9.20 3.59 -14.26
CA LYS A 122 -8.55 4.42 -15.27
C LYS A 122 -9.20 4.26 -16.64
N ASP A 123 -9.38 3.03 -17.09
CA ASP A 123 -9.96 2.72 -18.40
C ASP A 123 -11.41 3.24 -18.49
N TYR A 124 -12.19 3.11 -17.41
CA TYR A 124 -13.53 3.66 -17.32
C TYR A 124 -13.56 5.18 -17.45
N LEU A 125 -12.68 5.90 -16.73
CA LEU A 125 -12.61 7.36 -16.82
C LEU A 125 -12.14 7.84 -18.20
N GLU A 126 -11.21 7.13 -18.82
CA GLU A 126 -10.73 7.43 -20.18
C GLU A 126 -11.83 7.20 -21.23
N ALA A 127 -12.56 6.08 -21.14
CA ALA A 127 -13.70 5.79 -22.02
C ALA A 127 -14.81 6.85 -21.91
N ASN A 128 -15.07 7.35 -20.70
CA ASN A 128 -16.03 8.42 -20.45
C ASN A 128 -15.49 9.84 -20.74
N LYS A 129 -14.25 9.98 -21.23
CA LYS A 129 -13.57 11.28 -21.48
C LYS A 129 -13.58 12.20 -20.27
N SER A 130 -13.53 11.62 -19.08
CA SER A 130 -13.68 12.31 -17.80
C SER A 130 -12.60 13.38 -17.59
N GLN A 131 -12.97 14.45 -16.90
CA GLN A 131 -12.06 15.46 -16.38
C GLN A 131 -11.56 15.13 -14.97
N LEU A 132 -11.87 13.95 -14.44
CA LEU A 132 -11.35 13.45 -13.17
C LEU A 132 -10.02 12.70 -13.37
N ILE A 133 -9.21 12.68 -12.32
CA ILE A 133 -7.92 12.00 -12.27
C ILE A 133 -8.14 10.61 -11.66
N PRO A 134 -7.70 9.53 -12.34
CA PRO A 134 -7.79 8.20 -11.78
C PRO A 134 -6.91 8.07 -10.52
N PRO A 135 -7.33 7.31 -9.50
CA PRO A 135 -6.52 7.07 -8.32
C PRO A 135 -5.15 6.48 -8.71
N ALA A 136 -4.07 7.11 -8.23
CA ALA A 136 -2.71 6.70 -8.56
C ALA A 136 -2.20 5.61 -7.60
N ILE A 137 -1.50 4.58 -8.07
CA ILE A 137 -0.91 3.53 -7.22
C ILE A 137 0.60 3.34 -7.51
N GLY A 138 1.38 3.10 -6.46
CA GLY A 138 2.82 2.80 -6.53
C GLY A 138 3.17 1.31 -6.59
N SER A 139 2.24 0.49 -7.05
CA SER A 139 2.29 -0.98 -7.17
C SER A 139 1.59 -1.41 -8.46
N SER A 140 1.26 -2.69 -8.61
CA SER A 140 0.52 -3.22 -9.75
C SER A 140 -0.81 -2.47 -9.96
N PRO A 141 -1.12 -2.07 -11.20
CA PRO A 141 -2.39 -1.45 -11.55
C PRO A 141 -3.57 -2.46 -11.51
N GLU A 142 -3.29 -3.76 -11.46
CA GLU A 142 -4.31 -4.80 -11.23
C GLU A 142 -4.61 -5.02 -9.74
N ALA A 143 -4.06 -4.21 -8.83
CA ALA A 143 -4.47 -4.25 -7.43
C ALA A 143 -5.90 -3.68 -7.26
N SER A 144 -6.61 -4.16 -6.24
CA SER A 144 -7.94 -3.67 -5.89
C SER A 144 -7.88 -2.26 -5.29
N LEU A 145 -8.80 -1.40 -5.72
CA LEU A 145 -8.96 -0.06 -5.14
C LEU A 145 -9.45 -0.14 -3.68
N ILE A 146 -10.49 -0.94 -3.41
CA ILE A 146 -11.03 -1.18 -2.06
C ILE A 146 -9.99 -1.86 -1.17
N GLY A 147 -9.38 -2.95 -1.63
CA GLY A 147 -8.38 -3.68 -0.85
C GLY A 147 -7.20 -2.81 -0.45
N ASN A 148 -6.79 -1.87 -1.32
CA ASN A 148 -5.76 -0.89 -0.96
C ASN A 148 -6.27 0.12 0.09
N ALA A 149 -7.49 0.63 -0.06
CA ALA A 149 -8.08 1.62 0.85
C ALA A 149 -8.36 1.05 2.26
N LEU A 150 -8.87 -0.18 2.36
CA LEU A 150 -9.11 -0.84 3.66
C LEU A 150 -7.82 -1.08 4.44
N GLU A 151 -6.70 -1.27 3.76
CA GLU A 151 -5.38 -1.34 4.36
C GLU A 151 -4.72 0.05 4.56
N ARG A 152 -5.49 1.13 4.37
CA ARG A 152 -5.08 2.54 4.47
C ARG A 152 -3.88 2.86 3.57
N GLY A 153 -3.87 2.26 2.38
CA GLY A 153 -2.84 2.43 1.38
C GLY A 153 -2.82 3.83 0.77
N ILE A 154 -1.65 4.20 0.28
CA ILE A 154 -1.35 5.57 -0.17
C ILE A 154 -1.12 5.63 -1.69
N GLY A 155 -1.43 6.78 -2.26
CA GLY A 155 -1.18 7.16 -3.65
C GLY A 155 -0.40 8.48 -3.75
N LYS A 156 -0.46 9.08 -4.93
CA LYS A 156 0.09 10.42 -5.22
C LYS A 156 -1.07 11.38 -5.53
N GLY A 157 -0.80 12.68 -5.49
CA GLY A 157 -1.82 13.71 -5.73
C GLY A 157 -2.54 14.13 -4.46
N THR A 158 -3.52 15.02 -4.57
CA THR A 158 -4.19 15.58 -3.37
C THR A 158 -5.04 14.55 -2.63
N TYR A 159 -5.58 13.57 -3.36
CA TYR A 159 -6.36 12.46 -2.80
C TYR A 159 -5.49 11.20 -2.62
N GLY A 160 -4.22 11.40 -2.25
CA GLY A 160 -3.28 10.30 -2.05
C GLY A 160 -3.57 9.43 -0.83
N ASP A 161 -4.17 9.99 0.23
CA ASP A 161 -4.75 9.20 1.31
C ASP A 161 -6.13 8.69 0.88
N ARG A 162 -6.20 7.42 0.45
CA ARG A 162 -7.41 6.86 -0.16
C ARG A 162 -8.55 6.71 0.83
N PHE A 163 -8.24 6.31 2.05
CA PHE A 163 -9.24 6.10 3.08
C PHE A 163 -9.77 7.43 3.63
N ALA A 164 -8.93 8.47 3.65
CA ALA A 164 -9.40 9.82 3.95
C ALA A 164 -10.42 10.31 2.90
N HIS A 165 -10.19 10.01 1.62
CA HIS A 165 -11.03 10.44 0.48
C HIS A 165 -12.02 9.37 0.01
N SER A 166 -12.38 8.44 0.89
CA SER A 166 -13.49 7.51 0.67
C SER A 166 -14.70 7.92 1.51
N CYS A 167 -15.87 7.49 1.02
CA CYS A 167 -17.18 7.72 1.61
C CYS A 167 -18.00 6.43 1.45
N ALA A 168 -19.03 6.21 2.27
CA ALA A 168 -20.03 5.14 2.19
C ALA A 168 -19.51 3.73 1.83
N MET A 169 -19.61 2.81 2.77
CA MET A 169 -19.26 1.40 2.58
C MET A 169 -20.50 0.52 2.74
N GLU A 170 -20.67 -0.47 1.85
CA GLU A 170 -21.58 -1.60 2.04
C GLU A 170 -20.78 -2.75 2.66
N ILE A 171 -21.28 -3.31 3.76
CA ILE A 171 -20.55 -4.29 4.58
C ILE A 171 -21.47 -5.43 4.97
N VAL A 172 -21.01 -6.66 4.78
CA VAL A 172 -21.65 -7.87 5.31
C VAL A 172 -20.98 -8.24 6.64
N LEU A 173 -21.75 -8.21 7.73
CA LEU A 173 -21.30 -8.57 9.09
C LEU A 173 -21.29 -10.09 9.28
N ALA A 174 -20.62 -10.59 10.32
CA ALA A 174 -20.47 -12.03 10.53
C ALA A 174 -21.81 -12.78 10.68
N ASP A 175 -22.83 -12.14 11.22
CA ASP A 175 -24.18 -12.69 11.34
C ASP A 175 -25.03 -12.58 10.05
N GLY A 176 -24.45 -12.05 8.98
CA GLY A 176 -25.08 -11.91 7.68
C GLY A 176 -25.92 -10.64 7.48
N ARG A 177 -26.00 -9.74 8.48
CA ARG A 177 -26.57 -8.40 8.26
C ARG A 177 -25.75 -7.64 7.24
N ILE A 178 -26.44 -6.90 6.36
CA ILE A 178 -25.82 -5.96 5.42
C ILE A 178 -26.08 -4.56 5.95
N ILE A 179 -25.02 -3.79 6.14
CA ILE A 179 -25.10 -2.40 6.59
C ILE A 179 -24.46 -1.47 5.57
N GLU A 180 -24.90 -0.22 5.57
CA GLU A 180 -24.27 0.87 4.83
C GLU A 180 -23.80 1.96 5.80
N THR A 181 -22.58 2.47 5.63
CA THR A 181 -22.02 3.52 6.50
C THR A 181 -22.41 4.93 6.06
N GLY A 182 -22.21 5.90 6.95
CA GLY A 182 -22.44 7.31 6.68
C GLY A 182 -23.91 7.59 6.33
N PHE A 183 -24.14 8.35 5.28
CA PHE A 183 -25.49 8.63 4.80
C PHE A 183 -26.13 7.48 4.00
N GLY A 184 -25.40 6.41 3.68
CA GLY A 184 -25.96 5.20 3.04
C GLY A 184 -26.91 4.43 3.96
N ALA A 185 -26.79 4.62 5.29
CA ALA A 185 -27.72 4.05 6.27
C ALA A 185 -29.18 4.53 6.11
N PHE A 186 -29.41 5.62 5.36
CA PHE A 186 -30.75 6.17 5.13
C PHE A 186 -31.26 5.79 3.73
N PRO A 187 -32.47 5.20 3.62
CA PRO A 187 -33.05 4.86 2.33
C PRO A 187 -33.11 6.04 1.37
N ASN A 188 -32.70 5.82 0.11
CA ASN A 188 -32.75 6.82 -0.98
C ASN A 188 -31.91 8.09 -0.71
N SER A 189 -30.89 8.01 0.14
CA SER A 189 -30.06 9.16 0.46
C SER A 189 -29.12 9.56 -0.68
N HIS A 190 -29.38 10.72 -1.29
CA HIS A 190 -28.46 11.34 -2.24
C HIS A 190 -27.16 11.83 -1.60
N ALA A 191 -27.10 11.91 -0.27
CA ALA A 191 -25.91 12.34 0.46
C ALA A 191 -24.90 11.21 0.68
N ALA A 192 -25.28 9.94 0.47
CA ALA A 192 -24.43 8.78 0.71
C ALA A 192 -23.04 8.86 0.04
N PRO A 193 -22.90 9.18 -1.26
CA PRO A 193 -21.59 9.22 -1.90
C PRO A 193 -20.78 10.50 -1.63
N ILE A 194 -21.39 11.55 -1.05
CA ILE A 194 -20.80 12.89 -0.94
C ILE A 194 -20.50 13.36 0.48
N HIS A 195 -20.98 12.65 1.51
CA HIS A 195 -20.72 13.03 2.90
C HIS A 195 -20.40 11.85 3.82
N LYS A 196 -19.19 11.87 4.38
CA LYS A 196 -18.57 10.73 5.06
C LYS A 196 -19.21 10.32 6.39
N TRP A 197 -19.58 11.29 7.22
CA TRP A 197 -19.82 11.00 8.64
C TRP A 197 -21.17 10.34 8.93
N GLY A 198 -22.20 10.65 8.13
CA GLY A 198 -23.58 10.29 8.45
C GLY A 198 -24.12 11.02 9.68
N MET A 199 -25.05 10.39 10.39
CA MET A 199 -25.61 10.89 11.65
C MET A 199 -25.24 9.93 12.79
N GLY A 200 -24.66 10.46 13.87
CA GLY A 200 -24.17 9.65 14.99
C GLY A 200 -22.72 9.16 14.80
N PRO A 201 -22.34 8.00 15.37
CA PRO A 201 -20.98 7.46 15.23
C PRO A 201 -20.64 7.12 13.77
N SER A 202 -19.50 7.62 13.27
CA SER A 202 -18.97 7.19 11.96
C SER A 202 -18.27 5.85 12.10
N LEU A 203 -18.84 4.82 11.48
CA LEU A 203 -18.39 3.44 11.61
C LEU A 203 -17.28 3.07 10.62
N ASP A 204 -17.07 3.86 9.58
CA ASP A 204 -16.13 3.61 8.48
C ASP A 204 -14.76 3.16 8.97
N GLY A 205 -14.21 3.89 9.96
CA GLY A 205 -12.90 3.62 10.54
C GLY A 205 -12.76 2.23 11.15
N LEU A 206 -13.85 1.66 11.68
CA LEU A 206 -13.87 0.33 12.30
C LEU A 206 -13.59 -0.76 11.28
N PHE A 207 -13.89 -0.57 9.99
CA PHE A 207 -13.77 -1.60 8.96
C PHE A 207 -12.47 -1.52 8.14
N SER A 208 -11.59 -0.57 8.47
CA SER A 208 -10.24 -0.49 7.90
C SER A 208 -9.22 -1.13 8.84
N GLN A 209 -8.30 -1.94 8.29
CA GLN A 209 -7.28 -2.66 9.07
C GLN A 209 -7.89 -3.45 10.25
N SER A 210 -9.01 -4.12 10.02
CA SER A 210 -9.75 -4.88 11.03
C SER A 210 -10.37 -6.15 10.44
N ASN A 211 -11.18 -6.84 11.24
CA ASN A 211 -11.86 -8.08 10.89
C ASN A 211 -13.31 -8.10 11.41
N PHE A 212 -13.99 -6.93 11.41
CA PHE A 212 -15.37 -6.80 11.91
C PHE A 212 -16.45 -7.05 10.84
N GLY A 213 -16.08 -7.18 9.57
CA GLY A 213 -17.02 -7.43 8.47
C GLY A 213 -16.30 -7.55 7.13
N ILE A 214 -17.05 -7.90 6.09
CA ILE A 214 -16.57 -8.01 4.71
C ILE A 214 -17.17 -6.86 3.89
N VAL A 215 -16.33 -5.95 3.41
CA VAL A 215 -16.77 -4.81 2.59
C VAL A 215 -17.05 -5.28 1.15
N THR A 216 -18.24 -4.99 0.65
CA THR A 216 -18.73 -5.39 -0.68
C THR A 216 -18.95 -4.23 -1.64
N ARG A 217 -19.00 -2.97 -1.14
CA ARG A 217 -18.96 -1.75 -1.96
C ARG A 217 -18.32 -0.60 -1.21
N MET A 218 -17.73 0.34 -1.93
CA MET A 218 -17.13 1.55 -1.34
C MET A 218 -17.10 2.70 -2.35
N THR A 219 -17.41 3.92 -1.90
CA THR A 219 -17.29 5.13 -2.71
C THR A 219 -15.94 5.82 -2.51
N PHE A 220 -15.37 6.31 -3.60
CA PHE A 220 -14.15 7.12 -3.63
C PHE A 220 -14.43 8.46 -4.28
N TRP A 221 -13.96 9.53 -3.63
CA TRP A 221 -13.88 10.82 -4.29
C TRP A 221 -12.69 10.85 -5.23
N LEU A 222 -12.87 11.51 -6.37
CA LEU A 222 -11.89 11.63 -7.43
C LEU A 222 -11.47 13.09 -7.58
N GLN A 223 -10.21 13.31 -7.88
CA GLN A 223 -9.69 14.67 -8.02
C GLN A 223 -9.99 15.21 -9.43
N PRO A 224 -10.61 16.40 -9.58
CA PRO A 224 -10.69 17.06 -10.88
C PRO A 224 -9.31 17.43 -11.43
N LYS A 225 -9.14 17.34 -12.75
CA LYS A 225 -7.92 17.78 -13.45
C LYS A 225 -7.67 19.26 -13.18
N PRO A 226 -6.47 19.64 -12.71
CA PRO A 226 -6.16 21.04 -12.44
C PRO A 226 -6.00 21.83 -13.74
N GLN A 227 -6.37 23.10 -13.73
CA GLN A 227 -6.07 24.00 -14.86
C GLN A 227 -4.56 24.27 -15.00
N HIS A 228 -3.81 24.18 -13.90
CA HIS A 228 -2.37 24.29 -13.89
C HIS A 228 -1.72 23.12 -13.14
N PHE A 229 -0.92 22.35 -13.87
CA PHE A 229 -0.11 21.27 -13.34
C PHE A 229 1.38 21.51 -13.58
N GLN A 230 2.18 21.40 -12.52
CA GLN A 230 3.64 21.46 -12.60
C GLN A 230 4.25 20.54 -11.55
N THR A 231 5.14 19.64 -11.95
CA THR A 231 5.93 18.86 -11.00
C THR A 231 7.21 19.60 -10.67
N PHE A 232 7.80 19.28 -9.52
CA PHE A 232 9.17 19.68 -9.24
C PHE A 232 9.96 18.59 -8.53
N LEU A 233 11.26 18.61 -8.78
CA LEU A 233 12.23 17.71 -8.19
C LEU A 233 13.24 18.52 -7.39
N TYR A 234 13.69 17.96 -6.29
CA TYR A 234 14.78 18.53 -5.51
C TYR A 234 15.77 17.46 -5.07
N THR A 235 17.04 17.86 -4.96
CA THR A 235 18.14 16.96 -4.60
C THR A 235 18.80 17.39 -3.30
N ILE A 236 19.23 16.40 -2.53
CA ILE A 236 19.99 16.60 -1.30
C ILE A 236 21.28 15.78 -1.41
N LYS A 237 22.44 16.44 -1.37
CA LYS A 237 23.77 15.81 -1.47
C LYS A 237 24.36 15.45 -0.11
N LYS A 238 24.08 16.27 0.91
CA LYS A 238 24.53 16.01 2.29
C LYS A 238 23.43 15.31 3.08
N PRO A 239 23.68 14.11 3.65
CA PRO A 239 22.67 13.40 4.43
C PRO A 239 22.07 14.21 5.59
N SER A 240 22.87 15.07 6.24
CA SER A 240 22.42 15.93 7.34
C SER A 240 21.41 17.00 6.91
N SER A 241 21.44 17.44 5.65
CA SER A 241 20.52 18.45 5.13
C SER A 241 19.08 17.97 5.03
N LEU A 242 18.83 16.65 5.03
CA LEU A 242 17.48 16.08 5.02
C LEU A 242 16.60 16.65 6.14
N LYS A 243 17.16 16.86 7.33
CA LYS A 243 16.48 17.47 8.48
C LYS A 243 15.86 18.82 8.11
N HIS A 244 16.67 19.71 7.52
CA HIS A 244 16.25 21.07 7.16
C HIS A 244 15.23 21.06 6.02
N VAL A 245 15.41 20.16 5.04
CA VAL A 245 14.47 19.98 3.94
C VAL A 245 13.09 19.53 4.44
N VAL A 246 13.04 18.52 5.33
CA VAL A 246 11.77 18.07 5.93
C VAL A 246 11.08 19.21 6.68
N ASN A 247 11.83 19.99 7.46
CA ASN A 247 11.25 21.12 8.21
C ASN A 247 10.73 22.23 7.27
N ALA A 248 11.43 22.52 6.17
CA ALA A 248 10.97 23.47 5.15
C ALA A 248 9.70 22.99 4.42
N LEU A 249 9.63 21.70 4.09
CA LEU A 249 8.44 21.09 3.48
C LEU A 249 7.25 21.10 4.43
N ARG A 250 7.45 20.88 5.74
CA ARG A 250 6.38 21.02 6.73
C ARG A 250 5.75 22.41 6.69
N ILE A 251 6.55 23.47 6.62
CA ILE A 251 6.05 24.86 6.55
C ILE A 251 5.13 25.00 5.33
N LEU A 252 5.62 24.61 4.15
CA LEU A 252 4.86 24.69 2.89
C LEU A 252 3.56 23.87 2.91
N ARG A 253 3.52 22.76 3.66
CA ARG A 253 2.33 21.91 3.80
C ARG A 253 1.32 22.46 4.78
N LEU A 254 1.76 22.89 5.96
CA LEU A 254 0.87 23.46 6.98
C LEU A 254 0.20 24.75 6.51
N GLU A 255 0.87 25.55 5.69
CA GLU A 255 0.30 26.76 5.08
C GLU A 255 -0.56 26.50 3.83
N GLY A 256 -0.60 25.26 3.32
CA GLY A 256 -1.39 24.88 2.15
C GLY A 256 -0.76 25.17 0.79
N THR A 257 0.51 25.61 0.72
CA THR A 257 1.25 25.75 -0.55
C THR A 257 1.47 24.40 -1.24
N LEU A 258 1.72 23.35 -0.45
CA LEU A 258 1.86 21.97 -0.93
C LEU A 258 0.75 21.09 -0.34
N THR A 259 -0.04 20.47 -1.21
CA THR A 259 -1.21 19.66 -0.82
C THR A 259 -1.17 18.23 -1.34
N ALA A 260 -0.35 17.92 -2.33
CA ALA A 260 -0.25 16.57 -2.89
C ALA A 260 0.45 15.62 -1.90
N THR A 261 0.09 14.34 -1.87
CA THR A 261 0.92 13.29 -1.28
C THR A 261 2.15 13.07 -2.15
N ALA A 262 3.33 13.26 -1.58
CA ALA A 262 4.62 13.27 -2.27
C ALA A 262 5.66 12.40 -1.54
N THR A 263 6.84 12.25 -2.15
CA THR A 263 7.87 11.30 -1.65
C THR A 263 9.28 11.90 -1.68
N ILE A 264 10.11 11.48 -0.74
CA ILE A 264 11.58 11.59 -0.80
C ILE A 264 12.15 10.18 -0.86
N SER A 265 12.95 9.86 -1.87
CA SER A 265 13.61 8.56 -2.03
C SER A 265 15.11 8.71 -1.89
N ASN A 266 15.76 7.75 -1.24
CA ASN A 266 17.22 7.72 -1.24
C ASN A 266 17.78 7.13 -2.54
N ASP A 267 19.10 7.30 -2.70
CA ASP A 267 19.89 6.76 -3.79
C ASP A 267 19.67 5.25 -4.04
N TYR A 268 19.66 4.41 -3.01
CA TYR A 268 19.40 2.97 -3.16
C TYR A 268 18.02 2.68 -3.75
N ARG A 269 16.97 3.36 -3.23
CA ARG A 269 15.62 3.21 -3.79
C ARG A 269 15.58 3.60 -5.26
N ILE A 270 16.15 4.75 -5.62
CA ILE A 270 16.15 5.21 -7.01
C ILE A 270 16.92 4.25 -7.92
N LEU A 271 18.09 3.79 -7.47
CA LEU A 271 18.91 2.85 -8.24
C LEU A 271 18.18 1.53 -8.48
N SER A 272 17.51 1.00 -7.45
CA SER A 272 16.77 -0.26 -7.54
C SER A 272 15.59 -0.20 -8.52
N MET A 273 15.00 0.97 -8.76
CA MET A 273 13.95 1.14 -9.77
C MET A 273 14.49 1.08 -11.21
N GLN A 274 15.81 1.27 -11.40
CA GLN A 274 16.43 1.40 -12.71
C GLN A 274 17.17 0.14 -13.16
N GLN A 275 17.73 -0.62 -12.22
CA GLN A 275 18.52 -1.81 -12.51
C GLN A 275 18.41 -2.83 -11.37
N GLN A 276 18.74 -4.09 -11.66
CA GLN A 276 18.99 -5.11 -10.64
C GLN A 276 20.34 -4.85 -9.96
N PHE A 277 20.55 -5.56 -8.85
CA PHE A 277 21.85 -5.62 -8.19
C PHE A 277 22.90 -6.09 -9.20
N PRO A 278 24.07 -5.44 -9.26
CA PRO A 278 25.07 -5.70 -10.27
C PRO A 278 25.89 -6.96 -9.91
N TRP A 279 25.25 -8.13 -9.95
CA TRP A 279 25.84 -9.42 -9.56
C TRP A 279 27.18 -9.70 -10.26
N ASN A 280 27.34 -9.27 -11.52
CA ASN A 280 28.58 -9.47 -12.29
C ASN A 280 29.72 -8.51 -11.90
N GLU A 281 29.40 -7.30 -11.40
CA GLU A 281 30.39 -6.28 -11.04
C GLU A 281 30.79 -6.35 -9.56
N ALA A 282 29.92 -6.90 -8.70
CA ALA A 282 30.09 -6.94 -7.25
C ALA A 282 29.51 -8.22 -6.58
N PRO A 283 29.87 -9.44 -7.03
CA PRO A 283 29.19 -10.68 -6.63
C PRO A 283 29.26 -11.02 -5.13
N GLN A 284 30.28 -10.54 -4.41
CA GLN A 284 30.51 -10.85 -2.99
C GLN A 284 30.41 -9.62 -2.06
N GLN A 285 29.93 -8.48 -2.56
CA GLN A 285 29.88 -7.23 -1.78
C GLN A 285 28.44 -6.92 -1.38
N ILE A 286 27.95 -7.67 -0.40
CA ILE A 286 26.63 -7.50 0.19
C ILE A 286 26.77 -6.94 1.61
N PRO A 287 26.27 -5.71 1.90
CA PRO A 287 25.63 -4.77 0.98
C PRO A 287 26.65 -4.06 0.06
N LEU A 288 26.17 -3.42 -1.02
CA LEU A 288 27.03 -2.71 -1.99
C LEU A 288 28.05 -1.78 -1.31
N HIS A 289 29.30 -1.83 -1.76
CA HIS A 289 30.35 -0.93 -1.28
C HIS A 289 29.99 0.54 -1.55
N LYS A 290 30.35 1.43 -0.60
CA LYS A 290 30.00 2.86 -0.68
C LYS A 290 30.52 3.54 -1.95
N SER A 291 31.70 3.15 -2.43
CA SER A 291 32.26 3.72 -3.67
C SER A 291 31.40 3.43 -4.90
N TYR A 292 30.71 2.28 -4.94
CA TYR A 292 29.83 1.93 -6.05
C TYR A 292 28.63 2.87 -6.12
N ILE A 293 27.93 3.04 -4.99
CA ILE A 293 26.76 3.94 -4.95
C ILE A 293 27.21 5.38 -5.23
N GLU A 294 28.35 5.82 -4.68
CA GLU A 294 28.93 7.15 -4.95
C GLU A 294 29.22 7.38 -6.44
N HIS A 295 29.78 6.39 -7.13
CA HIS A 295 29.98 6.47 -8.58
C HIS A 295 28.65 6.58 -9.33
N LYS A 296 27.65 5.74 -8.96
CA LYS A 296 26.34 5.77 -9.60
C LYS A 296 25.58 7.08 -9.32
N ARG A 297 25.79 7.74 -8.17
CA ARG A 297 25.17 9.04 -7.85
C ARG A 297 25.48 10.15 -8.88
N ARG A 298 26.54 10.02 -9.69
CA ARG A 298 26.81 10.97 -10.81
C ARG A 298 25.63 11.09 -11.77
N HIS A 299 24.82 10.03 -11.89
CA HIS A 299 23.61 10.00 -12.70
C HIS A 299 22.44 10.80 -12.11
N PHE A 300 22.50 11.15 -10.83
CA PHE A 300 21.48 11.85 -10.05
C PHE A 300 22.02 13.14 -9.42
N ALA A 301 22.88 13.86 -10.15
CA ALA A 301 23.51 15.10 -9.67
C ALA A 301 24.24 14.93 -8.31
N ASN A 302 24.83 13.76 -8.08
CA ASN A 302 25.52 13.39 -6.83
C ASN A 302 24.64 13.40 -5.58
N ALA A 303 23.32 13.27 -5.73
CA ALA A 303 22.36 13.32 -4.62
C ALA A 303 22.32 12.00 -3.84
N VAL A 304 22.18 12.11 -2.52
CA VAL A 304 21.88 10.99 -1.61
C VAL A 304 20.37 10.82 -1.38
N TRP A 305 19.61 11.90 -1.58
CA TRP A 305 18.14 11.89 -1.58
C TRP A 305 17.62 12.72 -2.74
N VAL A 306 16.54 12.24 -3.36
CA VAL A 306 15.77 12.98 -4.36
C VAL A 306 14.32 12.98 -3.92
N GLY A 307 13.74 14.18 -3.86
CA GLY A 307 12.32 14.34 -3.60
C GLY A 307 11.57 14.82 -4.82
N ASP A 308 10.31 14.41 -4.90
CA ASP A 308 9.37 14.77 -5.94
C ASP A 308 8.05 15.23 -5.32
N ASP A 309 7.48 16.32 -5.85
CA ASP A 309 6.16 16.83 -5.46
C ASP A 309 5.51 17.56 -6.66
N ALA A 310 4.23 17.93 -6.53
CA ALA A 310 3.45 18.52 -7.60
C ALA A 310 2.57 19.70 -7.14
N LEU A 311 2.46 20.69 -8.02
CA LEU A 311 1.48 21.77 -7.95
C LEU A 311 0.27 21.39 -8.80
N LEU A 312 -0.87 21.20 -8.13
CA LEU A 312 -2.17 20.97 -8.76
C LEU A 312 -3.05 22.19 -8.43
N CYS A 313 -3.04 23.20 -9.30
CA CYS A 313 -3.68 24.48 -9.04
C CYS A 313 -4.85 24.74 -9.98
N SER A 314 -5.85 25.47 -9.49
CA SER A 314 -7.02 25.89 -10.26
C SER A 314 -6.72 27.01 -11.27
N SER A 315 -5.54 27.65 -11.21
CA SER A 315 -5.12 28.63 -12.21
C SER A 315 -3.59 28.74 -12.34
N PRO A 316 -3.07 29.22 -13.49
CA PRO A 316 -1.65 29.52 -13.65
C PRO A 316 -1.10 30.58 -12.67
N ALA A 317 -1.92 31.54 -12.26
CA ALA A 317 -1.53 32.59 -11.31
C ALA A 317 -1.20 31.99 -9.94
N MET A 318 -2.05 31.08 -9.45
CA MET A 318 -1.80 30.32 -8.22
C MET A 318 -0.54 29.46 -8.35
N GLY A 319 -0.36 28.77 -9.48
CA GLY A 319 0.86 28.00 -9.75
C GLY A 319 2.14 28.83 -9.68
N LYS A 320 2.12 30.05 -10.25
CA LYS A 320 3.26 31.00 -10.19
C LYS A 320 3.54 31.46 -8.75
N ALA A 321 2.50 31.76 -7.98
CA ALA A 321 2.63 32.16 -6.57
C ALA A 321 3.19 31.02 -5.71
N ALA A 322 2.63 29.82 -5.82
CA ALA A 322 3.10 28.63 -5.10
C ALA A 322 4.57 28.31 -5.45
N LYS A 323 4.93 28.34 -6.73
CA LYS A 323 6.31 28.18 -7.19
C LYS A 323 7.27 29.19 -6.57
N LYS A 324 6.88 30.48 -6.50
CA LYS A 324 7.68 31.54 -5.87
C LYS A 324 7.90 31.22 -4.39
N ARG A 325 6.83 30.83 -3.68
CA ARG A 325 6.88 30.47 -2.26
C ARG A 325 7.76 29.24 -2.00
N ILE A 326 7.64 28.19 -2.81
CA ILE A 326 8.52 27.00 -2.73
C ILE A 326 9.98 27.39 -2.91
N LYS A 327 10.31 28.24 -3.90
CA LYS A 327 11.69 28.70 -4.10
C LYS A 327 12.24 29.45 -2.89
N GLN A 328 11.43 30.26 -2.22
CA GLN A 328 11.83 31.02 -1.04
C GLN A 328 12.11 30.12 0.16
N VAL A 329 11.27 29.10 0.40
CA VAL A 329 11.35 28.25 1.60
C VAL A 329 12.25 27.04 1.39
N LEU A 330 12.11 26.34 0.26
CA LEU A 330 12.82 25.10 -0.03
C LEU A 330 14.17 25.36 -0.71
N GLY A 331 14.26 26.38 -1.56
CA GLY A 331 15.46 26.71 -2.34
C GLY A 331 16.75 26.82 -1.51
N PRO A 332 16.74 27.52 -0.35
CA PRO A 332 17.93 27.68 0.48
C PRO A 332 18.44 26.38 1.14
N VAL A 333 17.62 25.32 1.21
CA VAL A 333 17.95 24.09 1.95
C VAL A 333 18.17 22.86 1.06
N VAL A 334 18.04 23.00 -0.26
CA VAL A 334 18.27 21.92 -1.24
C VAL A 334 19.44 22.28 -2.17
N ASP A 335 20.15 21.26 -2.67
CA ASP A 335 21.27 21.48 -3.60
C ASP A 335 20.80 21.86 -5.01
N LYS A 336 19.61 21.40 -5.39
CA LYS A 336 19.01 21.69 -6.68
C LYS A 336 17.49 21.63 -6.57
N LEU A 337 16.82 22.54 -7.26
CA LEU A 337 15.36 22.60 -7.35
C LEU A 337 14.95 22.85 -8.80
N VAL A 338 14.25 21.89 -9.40
CA VAL A 338 13.89 21.90 -10.82
C VAL A 338 12.38 21.77 -10.96
N PHE A 339 11.75 22.75 -11.61
CA PHE A 339 10.33 22.72 -11.95
C PHE A 339 10.14 22.28 -13.40
N ILE A 340 9.24 21.33 -13.62
CA ILE A 340 8.95 20.68 -14.90
C ILE A 340 7.47 20.89 -15.23
N ASP A 341 7.21 21.54 -16.36
CA ASP A 341 5.87 21.76 -16.92
C ASP A 341 5.76 21.16 -18.33
N LYS A 342 4.56 21.23 -18.93
CA LYS A 342 4.26 20.68 -20.26
C LYS A 342 5.14 21.27 -21.36
N THR A 343 5.46 22.56 -21.27
CA THR A 343 6.28 23.27 -22.26
C THR A 343 7.74 22.84 -22.13
N LYS A 344 8.30 22.85 -20.93
CA LYS A 344 9.65 22.33 -20.67
C LYS A 344 9.77 20.86 -21.03
N ALA A 345 8.78 20.02 -20.72
CA ALA A 345 8.76 18.62 -21.15
C ALA A 345 8.87 18.50 -22.69
N ARG A 346 8.10 19.28 -23.45
CA ARG A 346 8.18 19.32 -24.93
C ARG A 346 9.51 19.87 -25.48
N TRP A 347 10.16 20.79 -24.77
CA TRP A 347 11.48 21.30 -25.17
C TRP A 347 12.62 20.33 -24.82
N LEU A 348 12.52 19.64 -23.68
CA LEU A 348 13.45 18.57 -23.27
C LEU A 348 13.45 17.41 -24.28
N THR A 349 12.33 17.13 -24.96
CA THR A 349 12.30 16.17 -26.08
C THR A 349 13.10 16.60 -27.31
N LYS A 350 13.27 17.91 -27.56
CA LYS A 350 13.94 18.42 -28.77
C LYS A 350 15.43 18.71 -28.59
N PHE A 351 15.89 19.05 -27.37
CA PHE A 351 17.27 19.47 -27.10
C PHE A 351 17.90 18.65 -25.97
N GLN A 352 17.96 17.33 -26.15
CA GLN A 352 18.33 16.39 -25.09
C GLN A 352 19.77 16.62 -24.55
N LYS A 353 20.75 16.67 -25.45
CA LYS A 353 22.18 16.67 -25.07
C LYS A 353 22.68 17.97 -24.39
N PRO A 354 22.28 19.19 -24.81
CA PRO A 354 22.76 20.43 -24.18
C PRO A 354 22.27 20.60 -22.73
N ILE A 355 21.04 20.18 -22.42
CA ILE A 355 20.46 20.34 -21.09
C ILE A 355 21.01 19.27 -20.13
N GLU A 356 21.31 18.06 -20.62
CA GLU A 356 21.98 17.01 -19.83
C GLU A 356 23.35 17.49 -19.35
N TYR A 357 24.09 18.17 -20.23
CA TYR A 357 25.40 18.74 -19.95
C TYR A 357 25.36 19.85 -18.88
N VAL A 358 24.40 20.77 -18.97
CA VAL A 358 24.28 21.90 -18.02
C VAL A 358 23.68 21.47 -16.66
N THR A 359 22.79 20.49 -16.67
CA THR A 359 22.02 20.12 -15.47
C THR A 359 22.55 18.88 -14.75
N GLY A 360 23.33 18.01 -15.40
CA GLY A 360 23.81 16.75 -14.82
C GLY A 360 22.70 15.74 -14.50
N ILE A 361 21.48 15.95 -15.01
CA ILE A 361 20.36 14.99 -14.92
C ILE A 361 20.17 14.40 -16.31
N LYS A 362 20.20 13.06 -16.46
CA LYS A 362 19.91 12.40 -17.75
C LYS A 362 18.46 12.69 -18.19
N LEU A 363 18.27 13.28 -19.37
CA LEU A 363 17.02 13.94 -19.78
C LEU A 363 15.86 12.99 -20.11
N GLN A 364 16.14 11.72 -20.38
CA GLN A 364 15.09 10.71 -20.57
C GLN A 364 14.19 10.59 -19.32
N GLN A 365 14.72 10.84 -18.12
CA GLN A 365 13.99 10.65 -16.85
C GLN A 365 13.00 11.80 -16.54
N PRO A 366 13.35 13.11 -16.58
CA PRO A 366 12.41 14.21 -16.33
C PRO A 366 11.20 14.28 -17.27
N LEU A 367 11.38 13.91 -18.55
CA LEU A 367 10.31 13.85 -19.53
C LEU A 367 9.31 12.74 -19.24
N MET A 368 9.81 11.55 -18.89
CA MET A 368 8.99 10.42 -18.45
C MET A 368 8.24 10.75 -17.16
N LEU A 369 8.92 11.38 -16.19
CA LEU A 369 8.34 11.83 -14.92
C LEU A 369 7.19 12.85 -15.09
N PHE A 370 7.20 13.64 -16.16
CA PHE A 370 6.11 14.57 -16.48
C PHE A 370 4.97 13.88 -17.27
N LYS A 371 5.27 13.15 -18.34
CA LYS A 371 4.25 12.49 -19.19
C LYS A 371 3.53 11.34 -18.49
N TYR A 372 4.23 10.62 -17.61
CA TYR A 372 3.72 9.47 -16.86
C TYR A 372 3.66 9.78 -15.36
N SER A 373 3.37 11.03 -15.04
CA SER A 373 3.31 11.47 -13.66
C SER A 373 2.21 10.73 -12.90
N LEU A 374 2.57 10.05 -11.81
CA LEU A 374 1.62 9.42 -10.90
C LEU A 374 0.63 10.45 -10.34
N TYR A 375 1.00 11.73 -10.24
CA TYR A 375 0.09 12.79 -9.81
C TYR A 375 -1.07 13.05 -10.77
N LEU A 376 -1.00 12.54 -12.00
CA LEU A 376 -2.08 12.59 -13.00
C LEU A 376 -2.74 11.21 -13.20
N GLY A 377 -2.50 10.24 -12.31
CA GLY A 377 -3.12 8.92 -12.35
C GLY A 377 -2.50 7.95 -13.37
N HIS A 378 -1.33 8.27 -13.92
CA HIS A 378 -0.58 7.33 -14.77
C HIS A 378 0.18 6.30 -13.91
N TYR A 379 0.08 5.02 -14.26
CA TYR A 379 0.77 3.94 -13.54
C TYR A 379 2.20 3.75 -14.07
N MET A 380 3.16 3.57 -13.16
CA MET A 380 4.57 3.35 -13.49
C MET A 380 5.02 1.98 -12.99
N ILE A 381 5.22 1.06 -13.94
CA ILE A 381 5.71 -0.32 -13.69
C ILE A 381 7.09 -0.32 -12.99
N GLN A 382 7.89 0.73 -13.17
CA GLN A 382 9.23 0.87 -12.58
C GLN A 382 9.22 0.83 -11.04
N GLN A 383 8.12 1.20 -10.38
CA GLN A 383 8.09 1.25 -8.92
C GLN A 383 8.22 -0.12 -8.28
N PHE A 384 7.63 -1.17 -8.85
CA PHE A 384 7.77 -2.52 -8.31
C PHE A 384 8.93 -3.31 -8.95
N ARG A 385 9.57 -2.79 -10.01
CA ARG A 385 10.85 -3.31 -10.52
C ARG A 385 11.93 -3.34 -9.43
N MET A 386 11.87 -2.42 -8.46
CA MET A 386 12.77 -2.43 -7.31
C MET A 386 12.71 -3.73 -6.50
N CYS A 387 11.59 -4.44 -6.50
CA CYS A 387 11.45 -5.70 -5.77
C CYS A 387 12.35 -6.80 -6.34
N TYR A 388 12.78 -6.68 -7.60
CA TYR A 388 13.74 -7.58 -8.25
C TYR A 388 15.19 -7.18 -8.00
N TRP A 389 15.46 -6.16 -7.18
CA TRP A 389 16.80 -5.65 -6.93
C TRP A 389 17.78 -6.78 -6.61
N ARG A 390 17.48 -7.63 -5.62
CA ARG A 390 18.34 -8.78 -5.27
C ARG A 390 18.07 -10.04 -6.09
N LYS A 391 17.09 -10.05 -6.99
CA LYS A 391 16.84 -11.25 -7.80
C LYS A 391 18.05 -11.53 -8.70
N GLN A 392 18.55 -12.76 -8.70
CA GLN A 392 19.66 -13.17 -9.57
C GLN A 392 19.22 -13.54 -10.99
N SER A 393 17.99 -14.08 -11.12
CA SER A 393 17.40 -14.32 -12.43
C SER A 393 17.01 -13.02 -13.14
N SER A 394 16.89 -13.09 -14.46
CA SER A 394 16.39 -11.98 -15.27
C SER A 394 14.94 -11.64 -14.90
N ILE A 395 14.61 -10.35 -14.89
CA ILE A 395 13.24 -9.89 -14.66
C ILE A 395 12.34 -10.36 -15.82
N PRO A 396 11.22 -11.06 -15.54
CA PRO A 396 10.28 -11.48 -16.58
C PRO A 396 9.53 -10.28 -17.17
N ALA A 397 8.94 -10.47 -18.36
CA ALA A 397 8.14 -9.44 -19.02
C ALA A 397 6.86 -9.14 -18.24
N GLU A 398 6.17 -10.20 -17.81
CA GLU A 398 5.05 -10.13 -16.87
C GLU A 398 5.57 -10.43 -15.47
N MET A 399 5.54 -9.43 -14.61
CA MET A 399 6.11 -9.48 -13.28
C MET A 399 5.02 -9.81 -12.24
N ASP A 400 5.26 -10.85 -11.44
CA ASP A 400 4.41 -11.25 -10.33
C ASP A 400 5.29 -11.66 -9.15
N LEU A 401 5.36 -10.81 -8.12
CA LEU A 401 6.32 -10.98 -7.03
C LEU A 401 6.15 -12.29 -6.26
N ASP A 402 4.92 -12.80 -6.18
CA ASP A 402 4.63 -14.06 -5.48
C ASP A 402 5.15 -15.25 -6.30
N LYS A 403 4.87 -15.25 -7.62
CA LYS A 403 5.29 -16.33 -8.54
C LYS A 403 6.79 -16.32 -8.82
N ASP A 404 7.36 -15.12 -8.95
CA ASP A 404 8.77 -14.92 -9.28
C ASP A 404 9.69 -15.09 -8.06
N ARG A 405 9.10 -15.44 -6.90
CA ARG A 405 9.81 -15.66 -5.64
C ARG A 405 10.69 -14.45 -5.28
N CYS A 406 10.16 -13.25 -5.46
CA CYS A 406 10.82 -12.02 -5.06
C CYS A 406 10.65 -11.80 -3.55
N GLY A 407 11.76 -11.52 -2.86
CA GLY A 407 11.75 -11.22 -1.43
C GLY A 407 11.50 -9.76 -1.21
N ILE A 408 10.37 -9.42 -0.58
CA ILE A 408 10.12 -8.06 -0.09
C ILE A 408 9.35 -8.10 1.22
N ILE A 409 9.83 -7.32 2.19
CA ILE A 409 9.13 -7.03 3.45
C ILE A 409 9.14 -5.51 3.67
N TRP A 410 7.97 -4.95 3.98
CA TRP A 410 7.81 -3.54 4.29
C TRP A 410 7.91 -3.28 5.79
N CYS A 411 8.87 -2.46 6.21
CA CYS A 411 8.89 -1.80 7.52
C CYS A 411 8.43 -0.34 7.35
N SER A 412 7.30 0.01 7.98
CA SER A 412 6.57 1.23 7.66
C SER A 412 6.26 2.10 8.89
N PRO A 413 7.26 2.55 9.67
CA PRO A 413 7.01 3.41 10.83
C PRO A 413 6.44 4.76 10.42
N LEU A 414 5.47 5.24 11.20
CA LEU A 414 4.97 6.60 11.12
C LEU A 414 5.79 7.51 12.02
N VAL A 415 6.18 8.67 11.52
CA VAL A 415 6.86 9.70 12.29
C VAL A 415 6.14 11.04 12.15
N PRO A 416 6.27 11.96 13.13
CA PRO A 416 5.91 13.35 12.93
C PRO A 416 6.62 13.94 11.71
N PHE A 417 5.98 14.87 11.01
CA PHE A 417 6.58 15.61 9.89
C PHE A 417 7.66 16.59 10.40
N SER A 418 8.74 16.05 10.94
CA SER A 418 9.83 16.75 11.62
C SER A 418 11.14 16.14 11.21
N GLY A 419 12.10 16.99 10.82
CA GLY A 419 13.43 16.56 10.46
C GLY A 419 14.12 15.81 11.61
N GLU A 420 13.85 16.19 12.86
CA GLU A 420 14.38 15.53 14.06
C GLU A 420 13.91 14.08 14.17
N HIS A 421 12.59 13.84 14.09
CA HIS A 421 12.04 12.48 14.18
C HIS A 421 12.41 11.64 12.94
N VAL A 422 12.43 12.24 11.75
CA VAL A 422 12.91 11.57 10.53
C VAL A 422 14.35 11.09 10.70
N MET A 423 15.26 11.94 11.20
CA MET A 423 16.66 11.53 11.37
C MET A 423 16.85 10.44 12.43
N LYS A 424 16.06 10.46 13.52
CA LYS A 424 16.08 9.42 14.56
C LYS A 424 15.62 8.06 14.01
N ALA A 425 14.45 8.00 13.38
CA ALA A 425 13.93 6.76 12.79
C ALA A 425 14.83 6.25 11.64
N LEU A 426 15.35 7.15 10.82
CA LEU A 426 16.30 6.81 9.74
C LEU A 426 17.58 6.17 10.28
N LYS A 427 18.10 6.64 11.42
CA LYS A 427 19.27 6.04 12.06
C LYS A 427 18.99 4.59 12.48
N ILE A 428 17.88 4.35 13.18
CA ILE A 428 17.46 3.02 13.62
C ILE A 428 17.39 2.06 12.43
N LEU A 429 16.64 2.45 11.39
CA LEU A 429 16.50 1.64 10.18
C LEU A 429 17.86 1.31 9.55
N LYS A 430 18.72 2.31 9.36
CA LYS A 430 20.05 2.12 8.74
C LYS A 430 20.96 1.21 9.57
N ASP A 431 20.90 1.30 10.89
CA ASP A 431 21.69 0.42 11.77
C ASP A 431 21.23 -1.03 11.64
N CYS A 432 19.92 -1.29 11.59
CA CYS A 432 19.37 -2.62 11.32
C CYS A 432 19.75 -3.14 9.93
N TYR A 433 19.56 -2.33 8.87
CA TYR A 433 19.99 -2.68 7.51
C TYR A 433 21.46 -3.09 7.47
N LYS A 434 22.34 -2.32 8.13
CA LYS A 434 23.77 -2.62 8.22
C LYS A 434 24.04 -3.93 8.96
N HIS A 435 23.40 -4.14 10.12
CA HIS A 435 23.59 -5.34 10.93
C HIS A 435 23.22 -6.62 10.16
N TYR A 436 22.08 -6.60 9.47
CA TYR A 436 21.58 -7.71 8.66
C TYR A 436 22.05 -7.66 7.20
N GLN A 437 23.03 -6.83 6.84
CA GLN A 437 23.66 -6.78 5.52
C GLN A 437 22.70 -6.55 4.32
N PHE A 438 21.68 -5.72 4.51
CA PHE A 438 20.75 -5.29 3.45
C PHE A 438 21.04 -3.84 3.02
N GLU A 439 20.76 -3.49 1.76
CA GLU A 439 20.80 -2.08 1.34
C GLU A 439 19.64 -1.30 1.95
N PRO A 440 19.85 -0.07 2.43
CA PRO A 440 18.79 0.74 3.01
C PRO A 440 17.87 1.30 1.92
N ASN A 441 16.94 0.49 1.39
CA ASN A 441 15.95 0.94 0.40
C ASN A 441 14.83 1.73 1.10
N ILE A 442 14.92 3.07 1.12
CA ILE A 442 14.08 3.91 1.97
C ILE A 442 13.38 5.00 1.15
N GLY A 443 12.07 5.12 1.37
CA GLY A 443 11.25 6.24 0.92
C GLY A 443 10.55 6.89 2.11
N LEU A 444 10.32 8.19 2.02
CA LEU A 444 9.54 9.00 2.97
C LEU A 444 8.29 9.47 2.25
N ASN A 445 7.11 9.04 2.68
CA ASN A 445 5.84 9.41 2.05
C ASN A 445 5.05 10.35 2.95
N PHE A 446 4.56 11.42 2.37
CA PHE A 446 3.86 12.47 3.10
C PHE A 446 2.39 12.10 3.29
N LEU A 447 2.11 11.35 4.36
CA LEU A 447 0.80 10.79 4.65
C LEU A 447 -0.23 11.88 4.97
N SER A 448 0.21 12.91 5.68
CA SER A 448 -0.57 14.11 5.95
C SER A 448 0.34 15.34 6.03
N ASN A 449 -0.22 16.51 6.30
CA ASN A 449 0.57 17.71 6.59
C ASN A 449 1.34 17.63 7.92
N ARG A 450 1.13 16.55 8.71
CA ARG A 450 1.65 16.38 10.07
C ARG A 450 2.44 15.10 10.27
N SER A 451 2.38 14.16 9.34
CA SER A 451 3.02 12.85 9.47
C SER A 451 3.70 12.38 8.19
N ILE A 452 4.78 11.63 8.36
CA ILE A 452 5.53 10.97 7.29
C ILE A 452 5.54 9.47 7.59
N ALA A 453 5.16 8.65 6.62
CA ALA A 453 5.33 7.21 6.68
C ALA A 453 6.63 6.84 5.96
N PHE A 454 7.53 6.16 6.67
CA PHE A 454 8.63 5.48 5.99
C PHE A 454 8.05 4.32 5.18
N THR A 455 8.62 4.05 4.02
CA THR A 455 8.47 2.79 3.30
C THR A 455 9.85 2.15 3.19
N ALA A 456 10.36 1.59 4.28
CA ALA A 456 11.63 0.89 4.27
C ALA A 456 11.42 -0.54 3.74
N ALA A 457 11.99 -0.86 2.58
CA ALA A 457 11.88 -2.17 1.96
C ALA A 457 13.10 -3.02 2.29
N ILE A 458 12.89 -4.21 2.84
CA ILE A 458 13.91 -5.25 2.91
C ILE A 458 13.72 -6.10 1.66
N ILE A 459 14.67 -6.03 0.73
CA ILE A 459 14.58 -6.69 -0.58
C ILE A 459 15.66 -7.75 -0.66
N PHE A 460 15.27 -8.97 -1.04
CA PHE A 460 16.10 -10.15 -1.03
C PHE A 460 15.64 -11.15 -2.11
N ASP A 461 16.41 -12.20 -2.34
CA ASP A 461 16.04 -13.27 -3.28
C ASP A 461 15.63 -14.51 -2.49
N ARG A 462 14.38 -14.95 -2.67
CA ARG A 462 13.83 -16.10 -1.94
C ARG A 462 14.31 -17.45 -2.47
N ASP A 463 15.06 -17.46 -3.56
CA ASP A 463 15.74 -18.66 -4.04
C ASP A 463 17.10 -18.87 -3.35
N GLN A 464 17.59 -17.85 -2.65
CA GLN A 464 18.84 -17.94 -1.90
C GLN A 464 18.57 -18.52 -0.50
N PRO A 465 19.38 -19.51 -0.05
CA PRO A 465 19.26 -20.04 1.31
C PRO A 465 19.37 -18.94 2.37
N ILE A 466 18.66 -19.10 3.48
CA ILE A 466 18.74 -18.24 4.70
C ILE A 466 18.22 -16.80 4.52
N GLU A 467 18.15 -16.24 3.30
CA GLU A 467 17.77 -14.83 3.09
C GLU A 467 16.34 -14.51 3.57
N ASP A 468 15.38 -15.43 3.44
CA ASP A 468 14.04 -15.29 4.04
C ASP A 468 14.09 -15.12 5.58
N GLU A 469 14.85 -15.97 6.27
CA GLU A 469 14.94 -15.99 7.74
C GLU A 469 15.68 -14.75 8.25
N LYS A 470 16.75 -14.37 7.55
CA LYS A 470 17.52 -13.16 7.82
C LYS A 470 16.70 -11.88 7.56
N ALA A 471 15.88 -11.85 6.51
CA ALA A 471 14.99 -10.72 6.21
C ALA A 471 13.89 -10.55 7.27
N LEU A 472 13.28 -11.64 7.72
CA LEU A 472 12.33 -11.62 8.83
C LEU A 472 12.98 -11.14 10.13
N ALA A 473 14.15 -11.69 10.49
CA ALA A 473 14.90 -11.24 11.66
C ALA A 473 15.23 -9.74 11.61
N CYS A 474 15.62 -9.23 10.44
CA CYS A 474 15.84 -7.81 10.20
C CYS A 474 14.57 -6.97 10.43
N TYR A 475 13.44 -7.40 9.88
CA TYR A 475 12.14 -6.73 10.06
C TYR A 475 11.73 -6.66 11.54
N HIS A 476 11.87 -7.76 12.28
CA HIS A 476 11.53 -7.81 13.71
C HIS A 476 12.43 -6.89 14.53
N ALA A 477 13.75 -6.96 14.33
CA ALA A 477 14.70 -6.07 14.99
C ALA A 477 14.43 -4.58 14.69
N MET A 478 14.04 -4.25 13.45
CA MET A 478 13.64 -2.89 13.07
C MET A 478 12.43 -2.44 13.88
N ASN A 479 11.33 -3.20 13.86
CA ASN A 479 10.10 -2.81 14.56
C ASN A 479 10.30 -2.74 16.07
N ASP A 480 10.94 -3.73 16.69
CA ASP A 480 11.20 -3.73 18.14
C ASP A 480 11.98 -2.48 18.57
N THR A 481 12.99 -2.10 17.79
CA THR A 481 13.81 -0.92 18.09
C THR A 481 13.04 0.37 17.84
N LEU A 482 12.23 0.43 16.78
CA LEU A 482 11.37 1.59 16.47
C LEU A 482 10.31 1.79 17.55
N GLU A 483 9.61 0.74 17.97
CA GLU A 483 8.57 0.78 19.00
C GLU A 483 9.13 1.19 20.36
N LYS A 484 10.30 0.66 20.75
CA LYS A 484 11.03 1.12 21.96
C LYS A 484 11.36 2.62 21.94
N ASN A 485 11.40 3.23 20.76
CA ASN A 485 11.64 4.66 20.56
C ASN A 485 10.36 5.45 20.23
N GLY A 486 9.18 4.84 20.39
CA GLY A 486 7.88 5.48 20.18
C GLY A 486 7.45 5.64 18.71
N TYR A 487 8.08 4.89 17.79
CA TYR A 487 7.72 4.89 16.37
C TYR A 487 7.02 3.59 16.00
N PHE A 488 5.71 3.66 15.74
CA PHE A 488 4.89 2.50 15.41
C PHE A 488 4.57 2.45 13.93
N ALA A 489 4.37 1.24 13.39
CA ALA A 489 3.98 1.06 12.00
C ALA A 489 2.54 1.55 11.74
N TYR A 490 2.32 2.29 10.64
CA TYR A 490 0.95 2.67 10.23
C TYR A 490 0.19 1.52 9.53
N ARG A 491 0.94 0.54 9.04
CA ARG A 491 0.46 -0.65 8.35
C ARG A 491 1.41 -1.80 8.64
N SER A 492 0.84 -2.95 8.97
CA SER A 492 1.57 -4.18 9.25
C SER A 492 1.04 -5.31 8.38
N GLY A 493 1.94 -6.20 7.96
CA GLY A 493 1.56 -7.44 7.30
C GLY A 493 1.37 -8.58 8.30
N ILE A 494 1.07 -9.77 7.78
CA ILE A 494 0.90 -10.98 8.61
C ILE A 494 2.16 -11.34 9.41
N GLN A 495 3.34 -10.93 8.94
CA GLN A 495 4.60 -11.09 9.65
C GLN A 495 4.69 -10.25 10.94
N GLY A 496 3.90 -9.17 11.06
CA GLY A 496 3.83 -8.38 12.29
C GLY A 496 2.80 -8.93 13.27
N THR A 497 1.75 -9.60 12.79
CA THR A 497 0.76 -10.27 13.65
C THR A 497 1.40 -11.30 14.58
N THR A 498 2.42 -12.02 14.10
CA THR A 498 3.15 -13.02 14.91
C THR A 498 4.00 -12.42 16.03
N HIS A 499 4.32 -11.12 15.95
CA HIS A 499 5.09 -10.40 16.97
C HIS A 499 4.20 -9.70 18.00
N GLY A 500 2.88 -9.72 17.78
CA GLY A 500 1.92 -8.99 18.60
C GLY A 500 1.91 -7.49 18.30
N HIS A 501 0.75 -6.88 18.44
CA HIS A 501 0.63 -5.42 18.40
C HIS A 501 0.66 -4.87 19.82
N SER A 502 1.51 -3.87 20.05
CA SER A 502 1.70 -3.21 21.35
C SER A 502 0.56 -2.24 21.71
N TYR A 503 -0.70 -2.68 21.63
CA TYR A 503 -1.83 -1.89 22.09
C TYR A 503 -1.81 -1.76 23.61
N SER A 504 -2.30 -0.63 24.14
CA SER A 504 -2.54 -0.55 25.58
C SER A 504 -3.59 -1.57 25.99
N PRO A 505 -3.53 -2.15 27.20
CA PRO A 505 -4.45 -3.21 27.62
C PRO A 505 -5.94 -2.84 27.48
N HIS A 506 -6.29 -1.59 27.81
CA HIS A 506 -7.66 -1.11 27.67
C HIS A 506 -8.10 -0.96 26.21
N TYR A 507 -7.19 -0.53 25.33
CA TYR A 507 -7.49 -0.42 23.90
C TYR A 507 -7.70 -1.81 23.29
N ALA A 508 -6.81 -2.77 23.60
CA ALA A 508 -6.94 -4.16 23.17
C ALA A 508 -8.28 -4.77 23.62
N LYS A 509 -8.68 -4.55 24.89
CA LYS A 509 -9.96 -5.04 25.43
C LYS A 509 -11.18 -4.45 24.72
N VAL A 510 -11.12 -3.19 24.28
CA VAL A 510 -12.19 -2.60 23.47
C VAL A 510 -12.25 -3.26 22.09
N LEU A 511 -11.10 -3.51 21.44
CA LEU A 511 -11.08 -4.22 20.15
C LEU A 511 -11.64 -5.64 20.26
N GLU A 512 -11.29 -6.36 21.34
CA GLU A 512 -11.83 -7.68 21.65
C GLU A 512 -13.34 -7.63 21.89
N SER A 513 -13.84 -6.63 22.63
CA SER A 513 -15.28 -6.44 22.88
C SER A 513 -16.04 -6.15 21.60
N LEU A 514 -15.49 -5.31 20.72
CA LEU A 514 -16.05 -5.04 19.40
C LEU A 514 -16.03 -6.30 18.54
N LYS A 515 -14.93 -7.06 18.55
CA LYS A 515 -14.81 -8.33 17.81
C LYS A 515 -15.87 -9.33 18.26
N THR A 516 -16.02 -9.52 19.56
CA THR A 516 -17.03 -10.39 20.17
C THR A 516 -18.45 -9.94 19.79
N THR A 517 -18.68 -8.63 19.70
CA THR A 517 -19.99 -8.07 19.33
C THR A 517 -20.33 -8.31 17.85
N PHE A 518 -19.37 -8.09 16.95
CA PHE A 518 -19.60 -8.24 15.50
C PHE A 518 -19.45 -9.67 15.00
N ASP A 519 -18.69 -10.50 15.71
CA ASP A 519 -18.29 -11.85 15.30
C ASP A 519 -17.98 -12.73 16.53
N PRO A 520 -19.01 -13.16 17.28
CA PRO A 520 -18.83 -13.94 18.51
C PRO A 520 -18.23 -15.33 18.27
N ASN A 521 -18.35 -15.87 17.05
CA ASN A 521 -17.73 -17.14 16.67
C ASN A 521 -16.31 -16.98 16.14
N ASN A 522 -15.79 -15.76 16.08
CA ASN A 522 -14.44 -15.44 15.61
C ASN A 522 -14.15 -16.04 14.23
N ILE A 523 -15.06 -15.93 13.27
CA ILE A 523 -14.90 -16.54 11.95
C ILE A 523 -14.21 -15.62 10.94
N ILE A 524 -14.37 -14.29 11.02
CA ILE A 524 -13.77 -13.36 10.05
C ILE A 524 -12.33 -13.05 10.46
N ALA A 525 -11.37 -13.44 9.63
CA ALA A 525 -9.93 -13.17 9.70
C ALA A 525 -9.36 -13.07 11.13
N PRO A 526 -9.40 -14.15 11.94
CA PRO A 526 -8.92 -14.09 13.30
C PRO A 526 -7.46 -13.66 13.37
N HIS A 527 -7.09 -12.92 14.42
CA HIS A 527 -5.77 -12.33 14.63
C HIS A 527 -5.33 -11.26 13.63
N LYS A 528 -6.16 -10.90 12.64
CA LYS A 528 -5.88 -9.74 11.79
C LYS A 528 -5.69 -8.50 12.67
N TYR A 529 -4.51 -7.87 12.57
CA TYR A 529 -4.07 -6.79 13.46
C TYR A 529 -4.14 -7.13 14.97
N GLY A 530 -3.98 -8.40 15.34
CA GLY A 530 -4.03 -8.85 16.74
C GLY A 530 -5.43 -8.88 17.34
N ILE A 531 -6.47 -8.71 16.52
CA ILE A 531 -7.87 -8.69 16.98
C ILE A 531 -8.46 -10.10 16.91
N THR A 532 -8.93 -10.60 18.05
CA THR A 532 -9.62 -11.89 18.18
C THR A 532 -10.73 -11.78 19.20
N ALA A 533 -11.80 -12.54 19.05
CA ALA A 533 -12.73 -12.80 20.15
C ALA A 533 -12.11 -13.84 21.11
N PRO A 534 -12.59 -13.96 22.35
CA PRO A 534 -12.27 -15.06 23.24
C PRO A 534 -12.53 -16.42 22.56
N ALA A 535 -11.69 -17.42 22.85
CA ALA A 535 -11.95 -18.77 22.40
C ALA A 535 -13.24 -19.29 23.05
N ASN A 536 -14.20 -19.75 22.23
CA ASN A 536 -15.29 -20.58 22.75
C ASN A 536 -14.69 -21.92 23.22
N GLU A 537 -15.23 -22.54 24.29
CA GLU A 537 -14.74 -23.83 24.82
C GLU A 537 -14.69 -24.94 23.74
N ASP A 538 -15.48 -24.81 22.68
CA ASP A 538 -15.49 -25.70 21.50
C ASP A 538 -14.37 -25.41 20.45
N GLN A 539 -13.52 -24.41 20.66
CA GLN A 539 -12.47 -23.94 19.72
C GLN A 539 -11.02 -24.22 20.19
N THR A 540 -10.78 -24.97 21.28
CA THR A 540 -9.41 -25.42 21.61
C THR A 540 -8.91 -26.43 20.58
N ILE A 541 -7.92 -26.03 19.77
CA ILE A 541 -7.43 -26.78 18.60
C ILE A 541 -5.97 -27.20 18.84
N GLU A 542 -5.75 -28.50 19.04
CA GLU A 542 -4.44 -29.12 18.79
C GLU A 542 -4.31 -29.43 17.29
N TRP A 543 -3.52 -28.61 16.58
CA TRP A 543 -3.04 -28.97 15.25
C TRP A 543 -1.95 -30.04 15.41
N LYS A 544 -2.33 -31.32 15.42
CA LYS A 544 -1.34 -32.40 15.25
C LYS A 544 -0.77 -32.30 13.83
N GLN A 545 0.51 -31.94 13.75
CA GLN A 545 1.31 -32.09 12.54
C GLN A 545 1.32 -33.59 12.19
N SER A 546 0.57 -33.98 11.17
CA SER A 546 0.74 -35.28 10.54
C SER A 546 2.11 -35.25 9.83
N ALA A 547 3.02 -36.11 10.30
CA ALA A 547 4.37 -36.29 9.78
C ALA A 547 4.40 -36.75 8.31
#